data_AF-F3BEM8-F1
#
_entry.id   AF-F3BEM8-F1
#
_cell.length_a   1.000
_cell.length_b   1.000
_cell.length_c   1.000
_cell.angle_alpha   90.00
_cell.angle_beta   90.00
_cell.angle_gamma   90.00
#
_symmetry.space_group_name_H-M   'P 1'
#
loop_
_entity.id
_entity.type
_entity.pdbx_description
1 polymer ?
#
loop_
_entity_poly.entity_id
_entity_poly.type
_entity_poly.pdbx_seq_one_letter_code
_entity_poly.pdbx_strand_id
1 'polypeptide(L)'
;MHPLLEKAQQLKQQLNFNWSLIFGVSFFLVVVIGLVQITTGVSDWLVENKDAQIKHLTVQGHPKYTDETAIIKAIKKADLSSFFELDVKHVQQLVQDLPWVATASVRKQWPDTIQVYVVEHEVVAHWNSDLLLNQSGQAFQASSDKLDDNLPQLYGPEGSEEEAWVAFKQFDEMLRVNGLTLTSLALSERFSWQLWLDNGIRLNLGRKDKAKRVQRFIDVYPRMEQRADAQVDTIDLRYDTGLAVSFKPMQEEQLQNKSKA
;
A
#
# COMPACT_ATOMS: atom_id res chain seq x y z
N MET A 1 -97.71 27.14 32.36
CA MET A 1 -96.30 27.38 32.73
C MET A 1 -95.62 26.03 32.94
N HIS A 2 -94.49 25.81 32.27
CA HIS A 2 -93.96 24.51 31.81
C HIS A 2 -93.08 23.78 32.87
N PRO A 3 -93.48 22.63 33.43
CA PRO A 3 -92.60 21.75 34.22
C PRO A 3 -91.74 20.79 33.35
N LEU A 4 -92.03 20.70 32.05
CA LEU A 4 -91.28 19.87 31.10
C LEU A 4 -89.98 20.53 30.63
N LEU A 5 -89.89 21.87 30.68
CA LEU A 5 -88.69 22.62 30.28
C LEU A 5 -87.57 22.50 31.33
N GLU A 6 -87.91 22.48 32.62
CA GLU A 6 -86.92 22.28 33.70
C GLU A 6 -86.29 20.88 33.66
N LYS A 7 -87.09 19.82 33.42
CA LYS A 7 -86.55 18.46 33.27
C LYS A 7 -85.65 18.31 32.05
N ALA A 8 -85.97 19.00 30.95
CA ALA A 8 -85.14 19.01 29.75
C ALA A 8 -83.79 19.73 29.97
N GLN A 9 -83.78 20.80 30.79
CA GLN A 9 -82.53 21.48 31.16
C GLN A 9 -81.68 20.65 32.14
N GLN A 10 -82.28 19.94 33.09
CA GLN A 10 -81.55 19.06 34.03
C GLN A 10 -80.93 17.84 33.32
N LEU A 11 -81.60 17.25 32.33
CA LEU A 11 -81.04 16.15 31.51
C LEU A 11 -79.86 16.62 30.65
N LYS A 12 -79.89 17.87 30.16
CA LYS A 12 -78.80 18.46 29.37
C LYS A 12 -77.56 18.75 30.23
N GLN A 13 -77.75 19.02 31.53
CA GLN A 13 -76.67 19.27 32.49
C GLN A 13 -76.00 17.98 33.01
N GLN A 14 -76.70 16.84 32.95
CA GLN A 14 -76.13 15.50 33.26
C GLN A 14 -75.37 14.87 32.08
N LEU A 15 -75.57 15.37 30.86
CA LEU A 15 -74.83 14.98 29.65
C LEU A 15 -73.71 15.99 29.34
N ASN A 16 -72.94 16.39 30.36
CA ASN A 16 -71.62 17.00 30.14
C ASN A 16 -70.63 15.92 29.70
N PHE A 17 -70.89 15.36 28.52
CA PHE A 17 -69.99 14.42 27.87
C PHE A 17 -68.76 15.20 27.44
N ASN A 18 -67.62 14.93 28.06
CA ASN A 18 -66.37 15.65 27.80
C ASN A 18 -65.83 15.24 26.41
N TRP A 19 -66.44 15.77 25.36
CA TRP A 19 -66.07 15.50 23.97
C TRP A 19 -64.58 15.80 23.70
N SER A 20 -64.02 16.84 24.32
CA SER A 20 -62.59 17.14 24.25
C SER A 20 -61.71 16.01 24.82
N LEU A 21 -62.16 15.35 25.90
CA LEU A 21 -61.48 14.20 26.49
C LEU A 21 -61.56 12.99 25.57
N ILE A 22 -62.69 12.74 24.93
CA ILE A 22 -62.88 11.60 24.02
C ILE A 22 -62.09 11.78 22.73
N PHE A 23 -62.10 12.98 22.15
CA PHE A 23 -61.25 13.29 21.01
C PHE A 23 -59.76 13.20 21.39
N GLY A 24 -59.39 13.69 22.58
CA GLY A 24 -58.02 13.57 23.09
C GLY A 24 -57.57 12.12 23.28
N VAL A 25 -58.39 11.28 23.91
CA VAL A 25 -58.11 9.85 24.13
C VAL A 25 -58.10 9.08 22.79
N SER A 26 -59.04 9.37 21.89
CA SER A 26 -59.07 8.74 20.56
C SER A 26 -57.82 9.10 19.74
N PHE A 27 -57.43 10.38 19.71
CA PHE A 27 -56.21 10.83 19.06
C PHE A 27 -54.97 10.18 19.67
N PHE A 28 -54.88 10.14 21.01
CA PHE A 28 -53.79 9.47 21.72
C PHE A 28 -53.70 7.98 21.35
N LEU A 29 -54.83 7.27 21.30
CA LEU A 29 -54.87 5.86 20.90
C LEU A 29 -54.42 5.67 19.45
N VAL A 30 -54.85 6.55 18.52
CA VAL A 30 -54.40 6.50 17.12
C VAL A 30 -52.89 6.73 17.00
N VAL A 31 -52.35 7.71 17.75
CA VAL A 31 -50.91 7.97 17.78
C VAL A 31 -50.14 6.78 18.35
N VAL A 32 -50.61 6.19 19.44
CA VAL A 32 -49.99 4.99 20.05
C VAL A 32 -50.03 3.82 19.08
N ILE A 33 -51.17 3.55 18.43
CA ILE A 33 -51.28 2.47 17.43
C ILE A 33 -50.34 2.76 16.25
N GLY A 34 -50.28 4.00 15.77
CA GLY A 34 -49.38 4.42 14.69
C GLY A 34 -47.91 4.21 15.06
N LEU A 35 -47.49 4.61 16.26
CA LEU A 35 -46.13 4.39 16.75
C LEU A 35 -45.79 2.91 16.90
N VAL A 36 -46.72 2.08 17.36
CA VAL A 36 -46.54 0.63 17.44
C VAL A 36 -46.35 0.05 16.03
N GLN A 37 -47.20 0.41 15.08
CA GLN A 37 -47.11 -0.06 13.68
C GLN A 37 -45.80 0.38 13.00
N ILE A 38 -45.34 1.60 13.24
CA ILE A 38 -44.04 2.09 12.73
C ILE A 38 -42.90 1.30 13.38
N THR A 39 -42.95 1.07 14.69
CA THR A 39 -41.89 0.36 15.42
C THR A 39 -41.80 -1.10 14.97
N THR A 40 -42.94 -1.80 14.84
CA THR A 40 -42.96 -3.18 14.34
C THR A 40 -42.57 -3.24 12.88
N GLY A 41 -43.08 -2.36 12.03
CA GLY A 41 -42.72 -2.32 10.61
C GLY A 41 -41.23 -2.04 10.37
N VAL A 42 -40.63 -1.13 11.13
CA VAL A 42 -39.17 -0.90 11.10
C VAL A 42 -38.42 -2.11 11.64
N SER A 43 -38.90 -2.77 12.70
CA SER A 43 -38.23 -3.95 13.26
C SER A 43 -38.31 -5.15 12.32
N ASP A 44 -39.46 -5.39 11.69
CA ASP A 44 -39.66 -6.49 10.74
C ASP A 44 -38.82 -6.25 9.48
N TRP A 45 -38.80 -5.02 8.97
CA TRP A 45 -37.89 -4.63 7.88
C TRP A 45 -36.42 -4.81 8.28
N LEU A 46 -36.04 -4.47 9.53
CA LEU A 46 -34.68 -4.72 10.02
C LEU A 46 -34.40 -6.22 10.12
N VAL A 47 -35.33 -7.03 10.63
CA VAL A 47 -35.16 -8.48 10.84
C VAL A 47 -35.10 -9.23 9.52
N GLU A 48 -35.93 -8.87 8.52
CA GLU A 48 -35.87 -9.40 7.17
C GLU A 48 -34.52 -9.09 6.48
N ASN A 49 -33.85 -7.99 6.90
CA ASN A 49 -32.53 -7.60 6.42
C ASN A 49 -31.38 -7.94 7.41
N LYS A 50 -31.64 -8.45 8.61
CA LYS A 50 -30.59 -8.80 9.62
C LYS A 50 -29.76 -9.99 9.15
N ASP A 51 -30.34 -10.85 8.31
CA ASP A 51 -29.67 -11.95 7.62
C ASP A 51 -29.09 -11.53 6.25
N ALA A 52 -28.75 -10.24 6.08
CA ALA A 52 -27.98 -9.77 4.93
C ALA A 52 -26.56 -10.35 5.00
N GLN A 53 -26.46 -11.64 4.67
CA GLN A 53 -25.20 -12.33 4.44
C GLN A 53 -24.49 -11.63 3.30
N ILE A 54 -23.17 -11.48 3.42
CA ILE A 54 -22.37 -10.97 2.32
C ILE A 54 -22.34 -12.03 1.22
N LYS A 55 -22.93 -11.72 0.07
CA LYS A 55 -23.00 -12.62 -1.09
C LYS A 55 -22.00 -12.26 -2.17
N HIS A 56 -21.64 -10.99 -2.24
CA HIS A 56 -20.82 -10.45 -3.31
C HIS A 56 -19.53 -9.85 -2.75
N LEU A 57 -18.42 -10.19 -3.39
CA LEU A 57 -17.13 -9.61 -3.15
C LEU A 57 -16.62 -9.05 -4.47
N THR A 58 -16.28 -7.76 -4.49
CA THR A 58 -15.73 -7.09 -5.66
C THR A 58 -14.33 -6.58 -5.34
N VAL A 59 -13.35 -7.05 -6.10
CA VAL A 59 -11.97 -6.55 -6.04
C VAL A 59 -11.80 -5.43 -7.07
N GLN A 60 -11.18 -4.32 -6.66
CA GLN A 60 -10.88 -3.17 -7.49
C GLN A 60 -9.38 -2.84 -7.43
N GLY A 61 -8.91 -2.03 -8.38
CA GLY A 61 -7.51 -1.58 -8.45
C GLY A 61 -6.66 -2.32 -9.49
N HIS A 62 -7.20 -3.38 -10.13
CA HIS A 62 -6.52 -4.19 -11.15
C HIS A 62 -5.09 -4.64 -10.72
N PRO A 63 -4.97 -5.42 -9.63
CA PRO A 63 -3.67 -5.92 -9.18
C PRO A 63 -2.99 -6.75 -10.27
N LYS A 64 -1.69 -6.53 -10.48
CA LYS A 64 -0.87 -7.20 -11.49
C LYS A 64 -0.21 -8.46 -10.93
N TYR A 65 0.23 -8.42 -9.68
CA TYR A 65 1.02 -9.50 -9.08
C TYR A 65 0.18 -10.43 -8.21
N THR A 66 -0.83 -9.88 -7.53
CA THR A 66 -1.74 -10.55 -6.61
C THR A 66 -2.95 -11.09 -7.36
N ASP A 67 -3.07 -12.41 -7.42
CA ASP A 67 -4.21 -13.04 -8.05
C ASP A 67 -5.50 -12.75 -7.27
N GLU A 68 -6.59 -12.45 -7.98
CA GLU A 68 -7.89 -12.14 -7.37
C GLU A 68 -8.38 -13.28 -6.46
N THR A 69 -8.11 -14.53 -6.83
CA THR A 69 -8.45 -15.71 -6.03
C THR A 69 -7.73 -15.73 -4.67
N ALA A 70 -6.49 -15.22 -4.60
CA ALA A 70 -5.73 -15.11 -3.36
C ALA A 70 -6.36 -14.04 -2.44
N ILE A 71 -6.79 -12.91 -3.01
CA ILE A 71 -7.50 -11.83 -2.29
C ILE A 71 -8.81 -12.37 -1.72
N ILE A 72 -9.63 -13.02 -2.55
CA ILE A 72 -10.89 -13.63 -2.11
C ILE A 72 -10.64 -14.66 -1.00
N LYS A 73 -9.60 -15.51 -1.14
CA LYS A 73 -9.25 -16.51 -0.14
C LYS A 73 -8.81 -15.87 1.18
N ALA A 74 -8.08 -14.76 1.15
CA ALA A 74 -7.70 -14.02 2.34
C ALA A 74 -8.94 -13.47 3.07
N ILE A 75 -9.86 -12.85 2.33
CA ILE A 75 -11.10 -12.25 2.87
C ILE A 75 -12.01 -13.30 3.51
N LYS A 76 -12.11 -14.49 2.91
CA LYS A 76 -12.90 -15.62 3.45
C LYS A 76 -12.42 -16.17 4.79
N LYS A 77 -11.24 -15.74 5.29
CA LYS A 77 -10.81 -16.06 6.66
C LYS A 77 -11.55 -15.25 7.71
N ALA A 78 -12.14 -14.12 7.35
CA ALA A 78 -13.00 -13.34 8.22
C ALA A 78 -14.42 -13.94 8.27
N ASP A 79 -15.18 -13.57 9.31
CA ASP A 79 -16.59 -13.89 9.40
C ASP A 79 -17.42 -13.00 8.46
N LEU A 80 -17.96 -13.60 7.40
CA LEU A 80 -18.79 -12.93 6.38
C LEU A 80 -20.30 -13.17 6.59
N SER A 81 -20.69 -13.73 7.75
CA SER A 81 -22.08 -14.13 8.02
C SER A 81 -23.06 -12.95 8.11
N SER A 82 -22.61 -11.78 8.57
CA SER A 82 -23.45 -10.59 8.73
C SER A 82 -22.80 -9.35 8.14
N PHE A 83 -23.48 -8.70 7.19
CA PHE A 83 -23.08 -7.42 6.64
C PHE A 83 -22.89 -6.35 7.72
N PHE A 84 -23.76 -6.34 8.74
CA PHE A 84 -23.71 -5.32 9.80
C PHE A 84 -22.57 -5.57 10.78
N GLU A 85 -22.32 -6.82 11.15
CA GLU A 85 -21.33 -7.19 12.18
C GLU A 85 -19.91 -7.38 11.64
N LEU A 86 -19.74 -7.52 10.31
CA LEU A 86 -18.42 -7.67 9.69
C LEU A 86 -17.44 -6.58 10.15
N ASP A 87 -16.30 -7.03 10.69
CA ASP A 87 -15.15 -6.17 10.97
C ASP A 87 -14.34 -5.91 9.68
N VAL A 88 -14.58 -4.74 9.08
CA VAL A 88 -13.87 -4.30 7.87
C VAL A 88 -12.38 -4.09 8.08
N LYS A 89 -11.96 -3.75 9.31
CA LYS A 89 -10.55 -3.53 9.64
C LYS A 89 -9.82 -4.87 9.66
N HIS A 90 -10.45 -5.91 10.21
CA HIS A 90 -9.90 -7.25 10.14
C HIS A 90 -9.77 -7.75 8.70
N VAL A 91 -10.79 -7.55 7.87
CA VAL A 91 -10.71 -7.88 6.43
C VAL A 91 -9.59 -7.10 5.74
N GLN A 92 -9.47 -5.80 6.03
CA GLN A 92 -8.41 -4.97 5.48
C GLN A 92 -7.02 -5.52 5.83
N GLN A 93 -6.80 -5.90 7.08
CA GLN A 93 -5.54 -6.49 7.54
C GLN A 93 -5.23 -7.80 6.80
N LEU A 94 -6.21 -8.70 6.68
CA LEU A 94 -6.03 -9.97 5.96
C LEU A 94 -5.61 -9.78 4.51
N VAL A 95 -6.09 -8.72 3.85
CA VAL A 95 -5.71 -8.38 2.48
C VAL A 95 -4.34 -7.69 2.44
N GLN A 96 -4.05 -6.81 3.40
CA GLN A 96 -2.73 -6.16 3.52
C GLN A 96 -1.60 -7.14 3.87
N ASP A 97 -1.91 -8.27 4.51
CA ASP A 97 -0.94 -9.34 4.80
C ASP A 97 -0.51 -10.11 3.53
N LEU A 98 -1.14 -9.86 2.38
CA LEU A 98 -0.71 -10.45 1.12
C LEU A 98 0.61 -9.79 0.66
N PRO A 99 1.61 -10.58 0.22
CA PRO A 99 2.98 -10.11 -0.02
C PRO A 99 3.12 -8.85 -0.89
N TRP A 100 2.29 -8.73 -1.92
CA TRP A 100 2.38 -7.66 -2.90
C TRP A 100 1.52 -6.43 -2.57
N VAL A 101 0.68 -6.49 -1.53
CA VAL A 101 -0.30 -5.46 -1.21
C VAL A 101 0.32 -4.37 -0.34
N ALA A 102 0.52 -3.19 -0.92
CA ALA A 102 0.99 -2.01 -0.19
C ALA A 102 -0.10 -1.43 0.71
N THR A 103 -1.32 -1.34 0.18
CA THR A 103 -2.47 -0.92 0.96
C THR A 103 -3.75 -1.50 0.38
N ALA A 104 -4.73 -1.72 1.24
CA ALA A 104 -6.07 -2.11 0.86
C ALA A 104 -7.05 -1.18 1.56
N SER A 105 -8.14 -0.87 0.88
CA SER A 105 -9.30 -0.25 1.50
C SER A 105 -10.50 -1.16 1.33
N VAL A 106 -11.26 -1.34 2.42
CA VAL A 106 -12.43 -2.20 2.46
C VAL A 106 -13.62 -1.34 2.78
N ARG A 107 -14.66 -1.42 1.94
CA ARG A 107 -15.92 -0.74 2.18
C ARG A 107 -17.10 -1.68 2.00
N LYS A 108 -18.10 -1.49 2.84
CA LYS A 108 -19.40 -2.15 2.74
C LYS A 108 -20.24 -1.41 1.71
N GLN A 109 -20.82 -2.13 0.77
CA GLN A 109 -21.80 -1.61 -0.19
C GLN A 109 -23.11 -2.37 0.00
N TRP A 110 -24.10 -1.67 0.55
CA TRP A 110 -25.44 -2.22 0.74
C TRP A 110 -26.04 -2.62 -0.62
N PRO A 111 -26.80 -3.74 -0.73
CA PRO A 111 -27.31 -4.58 0.37
C PRO A 111 -26.36 -5.64 0.94
N ASP A 112 -25.53 -6.26 0.12
CA ASP A 112 -24.86 -7.53 0.47
C ASP A 112 -23.45 -7.67 -0.14
N THR A 113 -22.81 -6.54 -0.44
CA THR A 113 -21.52 -6.49 -1.12
C THR A 113 -20.41 -5.94 -0.23
N ILE A 114 -19.24 -6.58 -0.26
CA ILE A 114 -17.99 -5.95 0.17
C ILE A 114 -17.19 -5.57 -1.07
N GLN A 115 -16.68 -4.36 -1.06
CA GLN A 115 -15.76 -3.89 -2.08
C GLN A 115 -14.38 -3.67 -1.46
N VAL A 116 -13.38 -4.26 -2.10
CA VAL A 116 -11.99 -4.17 -1.68
C VAL A 116 -11.18 -3.54 -2.80
N TYR A 117 -10.58 -2.39 -2.52
CA TYR A 117 -9.65 -1.72 -3.43
C TYR A 117 -8.23 -2.04 -3.00
N VAL A 118 -7.46 -2.68 -3.87
CA VAL A 118 -6.09 -3.13 -3.60
C VAL A 118 -5.11 -2.27 -4.37
N VAL A 119 -4.08 -1.79 -3.68
CA VAL A 119 -2.93 -1.11 -4.26
C VAL A 119 -1.70 -1.95 -3.99
N GLU A 120 -0.98 -2.31 -5.03
CA GLU A 120 0.25 -3.09 -4.93
C GLU A 120 1.47 -2.20 -4.72
N HIS A 121 2.55 -2.79 -4.19
CA HIS A 121 3.83 -2.13 -4.12
C HIS A 121 4.42 -1.87 -5.52
N GLU A 122 4.88 -0.65 -5.76
CA GLU A 122 5.71 -0.32 -6.91
C GLU A 122 7.18 -0.58 -6.58
N VAL A 123 7.70 -1.70 -7.08
CA VAL A 123 9.08 -2.15 -6.84
C VAL A 123 10.07 -1.32 -7.62
N VAL A 124 11.14 -0.90 -6.94
CA VAL A 124 12.22 -0.11 -7.53
C VAL A 124 13.61 -0.73 -7.37
N ALA A 125 13.80 -1.66 -6.44
CA ALA A 125 15.08 -2.33 -6.21
C ALA A 125 14.90 -3.66 -5.46
N HIS A 126 15.92 -4.50 -5.52
CA HIS A 126 16.12 -5.60 -4.57
C HIS A 126 16.85 -5.09 -3.32
N TRP A 127 16.47 -5.57 -2.14
CA TRP A 127 17.08 -5.23 -0.86
C TRP A 127 17.65 -6.46 -0.19
N ASN A 128 18.96 -6.45 0.11
CA ASN A 128 19.66 -7.55 0.79
C ASN A 128 19.38 -8.95 0.21
N SER A 129 19.28 -9.03 -1.12
CA SER A 129 18.96 -10.23 -1.93
C SER A 129 17.56 -10.83 -1.75
N ASP A 130 16.99 -10.82 -0.54
CA ASP A 130 15.77 -11.60 -0.23
C ASP A 130 14.49 -10.74 -0.12
N LEU A 131 14.65 -9.41 -0.03
CA LEU A 131 13.56 -8.46 0.08
C LEU A 131 13.48 -7.59 -1.18
N LEU A 132 12.33 -6.96 -1.34
CA LEU A 132 12.09 -5.95 -2.37
C LEU A 132 11.94 -4.60 -1.71
N LEU A 133 12.33 -3.56 -2.44
CA LEU A 133 12.20 -2.19 -2.01
C LEU A 133 11.18 -1.47 -2.90
N ASN A 134 10.24 -0.77 -2.28
CA ASN A 134 9.26 0.02 -3.02
C ASN A 134 9.73 1.48 -3.21
N GLN A 135 9.02 2.24 -4.04
CA GLN A 135 9.37 3.64 -4.35
C GLN A 135 9.47 4.57 -3.13
N SER A 136 8.76 4.25 -2.05
CA SER A 136 8.80 4.99 -0.78
C SER A 136 9.98 4.59 0.14
N GLY A 137 10.80 3.62 -0.26
CA GLY A 137 11.92 3.13 0.55
C GLY A 137 11.52 2.14 1.63
N GLN A 138 10.35 1.52 1.54
CA GLN A 138 9.94 0.45 2.46
C GLN A 138 10.33 -0.91 1.87
N ALA A 139 10.97 -1.74 2.70
CA ALA A 139 11.27 -3.12 2.35
C ALA A 139 10.06 -4.03 2.62
N PHE A 140 9.80 -4.97 1.72
CA PHE A 140 8.74 -5.96 1.85
C PHE A 140 9.16 -7.29 1.20
N GLN A 141 8.53 -8.38 1.62
CA GLN A 141 8.84 -9.71 1.12
C GLN A 141 7.77 -10.15 0.11
N ALA A 142 8.18 -10.43 -1.13
CA ALA A 142 7.35 -11.06 -2.15
C ALA A 142 8.21 -11.85 -3.15
N SER A 143 7.61 -12.79 -3.88
CA SER A 143 8.32 -13.52 -4.95
C SER A 143 8.73 -12.56 -6.06
N SER A 144 9.98 -12.64 -6.52
CA SER A 144 10.51 -11.84 -7.62
C SER A 144 10.27 -12.44 -9.01
N ASP A 145 9.59 -13.59 -9.12
CA ASP A 145 9.47 -14.35 -10.37
C ASP A 145 8.79 -13.59 -11.52
N LYS A 146 8.00 -12.55 -11.19
CA LYS A 146 7.25 -11.71 -12.14
C LYS A 146 7.92 -10.34 -12.39
N LEU A 147 9.08 -10.08 -11.81
CA LEU A 147 9.81 -8.81 -11.94
C LEU A 147 10.72 -8.81 -13.17
N ASP A 148 11.11 -7.60 -13.60
CA ASP A 148 12.09 -7.39 -14.65
C ASP A 148 13.51 -7.65 -14.11
N ASP A 149 14.39 -8.18 -14.96
CA ASP A 149 15.76 -8.57 -14.59
C ASP A 149 16.69 -7.35 -14.34
N ASN A 150 16.23 -6.13 -14.68
CA ASN A 150 17.04 -4.91 -14.64
C ASN A 150 16.92 -4.09 -13.34
N LEU A 151 16.28 -4.62 -12.30
CA LEU A 151 16.16 -3.90 -11.04
C LEU A 151 17.53 -3.78 -10.33
N PRO A 152 17.88 -2.58 -9.82
CA PRO A 152 19.12 -2.42 -9.10
C PRO A 152 19.11 -3.19 -7.78
N GLN A 153 20.31 -3.57 -7.34
CA GLN A 153 20.50 -4.31 -6.10
C GLN A 153 21.06 -3.40 -5.02
N LEU A 154 20.33 -3.27 -3.91
CA LEU A 154 20.71 -2.47 -2.75
C LEU A 154 21.02 -3.36 -1.54
N TYR A 155 22.00 -2.92 -0.75
CA TYR A 155 22.41 -3.58 0.48
C TYR A 155 22.58 -2.57 1.62
N GLY A 156 22.18 -2.95 2.83
CA GLY A 156 22.33 -2.11 4.00
C GLY A 156 21.91 -2.77 5.31
N PRO A 157 22.30 -2.20 6.46
CA PRO A 157 21.74 -2.58 7.75
C PRO A 157 20.22 -2.34 7.80
N GLU A 158 19.54 -3.07 8.68
CA GLU A 158 18.11 -2.86 8.94
C GLU A 158 17.84 -1.40 9.36
N GLY A 159 16.79 -0.81 8.80
CA GLY A 159 16.42 0.60 9.05
C GLY A 159 17.14 1.62 8.17
N SER A 160 18.02 1.18 7.25
CA SER A 160 18.71 2.05 6.28
C SER A 160 18.15 2.00 4.87
N GLU A 161 17.01 1.33 4.66
CA GLU A 161 16.35 1.13 3.38
C GLU A 161 16.12 2.44 2.63
N GLU A 162 15.49 3.41 3.31
CA GLU A 162 15.17 4.72 2.74
C GLU A 162 16.46 5.52 2.45
N GLU A 163 17.44 5.49 3.35
CA GLU A 163 18.72 6.17 3.16
C GLU A 163 19.46 5.62 1.92
N ALA A 164 19.51 4.30 1.79
CA ALA A 164 20.13 3.63 0.65
C ALA A 164 19.41 3.96 -0.66
N TRP A 165 18.07 3.98 -0.66
CA TRP A 165 17.29 4.33 -1.85
C TRP A 165 17.48 5.79 -2.28
N VAL A 166 17.44 6.71 -1.33
CA VAL A 166 17.68 8.14 -1.61
C VAL A 166 19.09 8.34 -2.16
N ALA A 167 20.09 7.70 -1.55
CA ALA A 167 21.48 7.77 -2.03
C ALA A 167 21.64 7.15 -3.42
N PHE A 168 20.99 6.00 -3.69
CA PHE A 168 21.02 5.36 -4.99
C PHE A 168 20.50 6.29 -6.08
N LYS A 169 19.30 6.88 -5.89
CA LYS A 169 18.72 7.82 -6.87
C LYS A 169 19.65 9.00 -7.16
N GLN A 170 20.25 9.58 -6.12
CA GLN A 170 21.17 10.70 -6.28
C GLN A 170 22.42 10.32 -7.09
N PHE A 171 23.04 9.19 -6.78
CA PHE A 171 24.24 8.76 -7.48
C PHE A 171 23.94 8.26 -8.90
N ASP A 172 22.85 7.53 -9.09
CA ASP A 172 22.40 7.11 -10.41
C ASP A 172 22.16 8.33 -11.32
N GLU A 173 21.49 9.37 -10.82
CA GLU A 173 21.28 10.60 -11.58
C GLU A 173 22.61 11.27 -11.98
N MET A 174 23.55 11.40 -11.03
CA MET A 174 24.88 11.97 -11.30
C MET A 174 25.66 11.16 -12.35
N LEU A 175 25.61 9.83 -12.26
CA LEU A 175 26.35 8.92 -13.14
C LEU A 175 25.71 8.85 -14.53
N ARG A 176 24.38 8.78 -14.60
CA ARG A 176 23.62 8.59 -15.85
C ARG A 176 23.78 9.75 -16.82
N VAL A 177 23.86 10.99 -16.32
CA VAL A 177 24.15 12.18 -17.15
C VAL A 177 25.52 12.07 -17.86
N ASN A 178 26.43 11.25 -17.32
CA ASN A 178 27.76 11.03 -17.85
C ASN A 178 27.92 9.67 -18.56
N GLY A 179 26.80 9.03 -18.92
CA GLY A 179 26.79 7.76 -19.65
C GLY A 179 27.24 6.55 -18.84
N LEU A 180 27.10 6.61 -17.51
CA LEU A 180 27.42 5.52 -16.59
C LEU A 180 26.14 5.07 -15.87
N THR A 181 25.89 3.77 -15.80
CA THR A 181 24.70 3.23 -15.15
C THR A 181 25.06 2.63 -13.80
N LEU A 182 24.33 2.98 -12.73
CA LEU A 182 24.51 2.39 -11.42
C LEU A 182 23.65 1.12 -11.29
N THR A 183 24.28 -0.02 -11.02
CA THR A 183 23.58 -1.32 -10.92
C THR A 183 23.42 -1.79 -9.49
N SER A 184 24.35 -1.42 -8.60
CA SER A 184 24.24 -1.76 -7.18
C SER A 184 24.86 -0.72 -6.27
N LEU A 185 24.33 -0.64 -5.06
CA LEU A 185 24.84 0.18 -3.97
C LEU A 185 24.82 -0.64 -2.67
N ALA A 186 25.86 -0.46 -1.85
CA ALA A 186 25.94 -1.06 -0.52
C ALA A 186 26.31 -0.02 0.53
N LEU A 187 25.54 0.01 1.61
CA LEU A 187 25.83 0.71 2.85
C LEU A 187 26.26 -0.31 3.91
N SER A 188 27.49 -0.20 4.41
CA SER A 188 27.92 -1.07 5.52
C SER A 188 27.38 -0.58 6.87
N GLU A 189 27.36 -1.47 7.87
CA GLU A 189 27.17 -1.16 9.31
C GLU A 189 28.08 -0.03 9.82
N ARG A 190 29.21 0.14 9.14
CA ARG A 190 30.21 1.16 9.41
C ARG A 190 29.99 2.42 8.58
N PHE A 191 28.79 2.64 8.03
CA PHE A 191 28.41 3.79 7.19
C PHE A 191 29.35 4.06 6.00
N SER A 192 30.05 3.03 5.52
CA SER A 192 30.88 3.12 4.31
C SER A 192 30.05 2.70 3.10
N TRP A 193 30.14 3.51 2.04
CA TRP A 193 29.41 3.33 0.79
C TRP A 193 30.29 2.68 -0.28
N GLN A 194 29.69 1.76 -1.03
CA GLN A 194 30.26 1.15 -2.23
C GLN A 194 29.23 1.16 -3.35
N LEU A 195 29.68 1.36 -4.59
CA LEU A 195 28.85 1.40 -5.79
C LEU A 195 29.39 0.41 -6.82
N TRP A 196 28.51 -0.15 -7.64
CA TRP A 196 28.85 -0.99 -8.79
C TRP A 196 28.16 -0.44 -10.03
N LEU A 197 28.93 -0.35 -11.12
CA LEU A 197 28.45 0.12 -12.41
C LEU A 197 28.16 -1.05 -13.36
N ASP A 198 27.38 -0.78 -14.40
CA ASP A 198 27.07 -1.73 -15.49
C ASP A 198 28.30 -2.27 -16.22
N ASN A 199 29.34 -1.44 -16.36
CA ASN A 199 30.62 -1.83 -16.94
C ASN A 199 31.51 -2.70 -16.01
N GLY A 200 31.00 -3.06 -14.82
CA GLY A 200 31.67 -3.94 -13.86
C GLY A 200 32.69 -3.25 -12.96
N ILE A 201 32.79 -1.91 -12.99
CA ILE A 201 33.67 -1.15 -12.10
C ILE A 201 33.02 -1.01 -10.71
N ARG A 202 33.81 -1.25 -9.67
CA ARG A 202 33.43 -1.00 -8.27
C ARG A 202 34.05 0.29 -7.74
N LEU A 203 33.26 1.15 -7.11
CA LEU A 203 33.71 2.40 -6.49
C LEU A 203 33.66 2.27 -4.96
N ASN A 204 34.79 2.48 -4.28
CA ASN A 204 34.83 2.56 -2.83
C ASN A 204 34.79 4.04 -2.39
N LEU A 205 33.65 4.49 -1.89
CA LEU A 205 33.46 5.90 -1.51
C LEU A 205 33.82 6.18 -0.06
N GLY A 206 33.77 5.19 0.83
CA GLY A 206 33.95 5.43 2.27
C GLY A 206 32.75 6.13 2.90
N ARG A 207 32.97 6.85 4.00
CA ARG A 207 31.88 7.43 4.82
C ARG A 207 31.55 8.89 4.50
N LYS A 208 32.58 9.69 4.17
CA LYS A 208 32.50 11.15 4.07
C LYS A 208 32.58 11.61 2.62
N ASP A 209 32.05 12.79 2.34
CA ASP A 209 32.16 13.48 1.06
C ASP A 209 31.77 12.63 -0.16
N LYS A 210 30.84 11.69 0.02
CA LYS A 210 30.45 10.68 -0.98
C LYS A 210 30.08 11.28 -2.34
N ALA A 211 29.30 12.36 -2.37
CA ALA A 211 28.96 13.06 -3.62
C ALA A 211 30.18 13.70 -4.30
N LYS A 212 31.07 14.35 -3.54
CA LYS A 212 32.32 14.90 -4.10
C LYS A 212 33.24 13.81 -4.66
N ARG A 213 33.25 12.64 -4.03
CA ARG A 213 34.03 11.48 -4.45
C ARG A 213 33.47 10.87 -5.75
N VAL A 214 32.15 10.79 -5.89
CA VAL A 214 31.50 10.41 -7.15
C VAL A 214 31.80 11.44 -8.24
N GLN A 215 31.71 12.74 -7.95
CA GLN A 215 32.06 13.79 -8.92
C GLN A 215 33.51 13.67 -9.40
N ARG A 216 34.46 13.46 -8.48
CA ARG A 216 35.86 13.25 -8.86
C ARG A 216 36.04 12.05 -9.79
N PHE A 217 35.33 10.97 -9.53
CA PHE A 217 35.36 9.81 -10.42
C PHE A 217 34.87 10.19 -11.83
N ILE A 218 33.73 10.90 -11.93
CA ILE A 218 33.19 11.40 -13.20
C ILE A 218 34.22 12.27 -13.94
N ASP A 219 34.91 13.17 -13.22
CA ASP A 219 35.87 14.09 -13.83
C ASP A 219 37.14 13.39 -14.36
N VAL A 220 37.57 12.31 -13.70
CA VAL A 220 38.84 11.62 -13.99
C VAL A 220 38.66 10.42 -14.91
N TYR A 221 37.55 9.68 -14.79
CA TYR A 221 37.34 8.41 -15.50
C TYR A 221 37.52 8.50 -17.03
N PRO A 222 36.99 9.52 -17.74
CA PRO A 222 37.20 9.66 -19.19
C PRO A 222 38.65 9.88 -19.61
N ARG A 223 39.52 10.29 -18.67
CA ARG A 223 40.94 10.57 -18.90
C ARG A 223 41.85 9.42 -18.45
N MET A 224 41.30 8.36 -17.87
CA MET A 224 42.10 7.22 -17.41
C MET A 224 42.69 6.48 -18.61
N GLU A 225 43.96 6.12 -18.49
CA GLU A 225 44.66 5.35 -19.52
C GLU A 225 44.04 3.96 -19.64
N GLN A 226 43.61 3.61 -20.84
CA GLN A 226 43.12 2.28 -21.15
C GLN A 226 44.32 1.36 -21.39
N ARG A 227 44.36 0.24 -20.67
CA ARG A 227 45.37 -0.79 -20.87
C ARG A 227 44.84 -1.86 -21.82
N ALA A 228 45.70 -2.38 -22.69
CA ALA A 228 45.31 -3.42 -23.66
C ALA A 228 45.17 -4.81 -23.01
N ASP A 229 45.90 -5.05 -21.92
CA ASP A 229 46.01 -6.33 -21.21
C ASP A 229 45.13 -6.41 -19.96
N ALA A 230 44.56 -5.29 -19.51
CA ALA A 230 43.80 -5.23 -18.26
C ALA A 230 42.68 -4.19 -18.28
N GLN A 231 41.59 -4.48 -17.57
CA GLN A 231 40.48 -3.55 -17.37
C GLN A 231 40.43 -3.05 -15.93
N VAL A 232 39.85 -1.86 -15.74
CA VAL A 232 39.60 -1.33 -14.40
C VAL A 232 38.62 -2.25 -13.68
N ASP A 233 38.99 -2.64 -12.46
CA ASP A 233 38.15 -3.46 -11.59
C ASP A 233 37.57 -2.63 -10.45
N THR A 234 38.44 -1.94 -9.70
CA THR A 234 38.04 -1.19 -8.51
C THR A 234 38.72 0.18 -8.49
N ILE A 235 37.98 1.22 -8.13
CA ILE A 235 38.51 2.56 -7.88
C ILE A 235 38.24 2.93 -6.43
N ASP A 236 39.31 3.15 -5.66
CA ASP A 236 39.22 3.59 -4.28
C ASP A 236 39.30 5.12 -4.19
N LEU A 237 38.18 5.74 -3.82
CA LEU A 237 38.00 7.19 -3.75
C LEU A 237 38.07 7.69 -2.30
N ARG A 238 38.51 6.85 -1.35
CA ARG A 238 38.55 7.22 0.06
C ARG A 238 39.61 8.26 0.42
N TYR A 239 40.57 8.50 -0.48
CA TYR A 239 41.62 9.49 -0.33
C TYR A 239 41.11 10.89 -0.67
N ASP A 240 41.61 11.91 0.04
CA ASP A 240 41.07 13.27 -0.12
C ASP A 240 41.59 13.96 -1.39
N THR A 241 42.80 13.63 -1.84
CA THR A 241 43.48 14.30 -2.96
C THR A 241 43.72 13.40 -4.17
N GLY A 242 43.28 12.14 -4.15
CA GLY A 242 43.55 11.19 -5.21
C GLY A 242 42.57 10.02 -5.26
N LEU A 243 42.93 9.03 -6.06
CA LEU A 243 42.25 7.74 -6.16
C LEU A 243 43.28 6.64 -6.40
N ALA A 244 42.96 5.42 -5.97
CA ALA A 244 43.75 4.23 -6.30
C ALA A 244 42.95 3.36 -7.27
N VAL A 245 43.59 2.88 -8.33
CA VAL A 245 42.95 2.03 -9.34
C VAL A 245 43.53 0.63 -9.26
N SER A 246 42.65 -0.36 -9.12
CA SER A 246 42.97 -1.76 -9.27
C SER A 246 42.51 -2.25 -10.64
N PHE A 247 43.36 -3.04 -11.29
CA PHE A 247 43.09 -3.63 -12.59
C PHE A 247 42.92 -5.15 -12.45
N LYS A 248 42.12 -5.75 -13.32
CA LYS A 248 42.06 -7.20 -13.51
C LYS A 248 42.46 -7.56 -14.93
N PRO A 249 43.13 -8.71 -15.14
CA PRO A 249 43.51 -9.15 -16.47
C PRO A 249 42.25 -9.35 -17.33
N MET A 250 42.34 -9.02 -18.60
CA MET A 250 41.25 -9.27 -19.55
C MET A 250 41.21 -10.78 -19.85
N GLN A 251 40.09 -11.45 -19.54
CA GLN A 251 39.95 -12.89 -19.78
C GLN A 251 39.98 -13.18 -21.30
N GLU A 252 40.70 -14.22 -21.71
CA GLU A 252 40.97 -14.56 -23.13
C GLU A 252 39.71 -14.74 -24.00
N GLU A 253 38.56 -15.10 -23.42
CA GLU A 253 37.29 -15.23 -24.16
C GLU A 253 36.78 -13.89 -24.73
N GLN A 254 37.07 -12.75 -24.08
CA GLN A 254 36.70 -11.43 -24.59
C GLN A 254 37.63 -10.94 -25.72
N LEU A 255 38.87 -11.42 -25.75
CA LEU A 255 39.83 -11.16 -26.84
C LEU A 255 39.44 -11.88 -28.14
N GLN A 256 38.82 -13.06 -28.06
CA GLN A 256 38.35 -13.80 -29.23
C GLN A 256 37.07 -13.22 -29.86
N ASN A 257 36.19 -12.59 -29.07
CA ASN A 257 34.95 -11.99 -29.60
C ASN A 257 35.20 -10.62 -30.26
N LYS A 258 36.17 -9.84 -29.78
CA LYS A 258 36.56 -8.56 -30.43
C LYS A 258 37.40 -8.73 -31.71
N SER A 259 38.04 -9.87 -31.90
CA SER A 259 38.82 -10.16 -33.12
C SER A 259 37.99 -10.78 -34.24
N LYS A 260 36.72 -11.10 -33.98
CA LYS A 260 35.75 -11.66 -34.95
C LYS A 260 34.65 -10.68 -35.37
N ALA A 261 34.64 -9.46 -34.82
CA ALA A 261 33.79 -8.34 -35.23
C ALA A 261 34.63 -7.31 -36.00
#